data_AF-A0A0R3WJ54-F1
#
_entry.id   AF-A0A0R3WJ54-F1
#
_cell.length_a   1.000
_cell.length_b   1.000
_cell.length_c   1.000
_cell.angle_alpha   90.00
_cell.angle_beta   90.00
_cell.angle_gamma   90.00
#
_symmetry.space_group_name_H-M   'P 1'
#
loop_
_entity.id
_entity.type
_entity.pdbx_description
1 polymer ?
#
loop_
_entity_poly.entity_id
_entity_poly.type
_entity_poly.pdbx_seq_one_letter_code
_entity_poly.pdbx_strand_id
1 'polypeptide(L)'
;MPNSDSLNTEFLDSLNPDDYIFGLIHFPPGFDVKNLLTAETESMLLKFFRKLNKHPLTPLRKRFPTSPSSHALELCFEGSSSHTRLPFLGRSSDGGYCLRQLDVQRLQICLSDDVYGQIKYVSEVLS
;
A
#
# COMPACT_ATOMS: atom_id res chain seq x y z
N MET A 1 15.91 0.44 -36.16
CA MET A 1 16.12 -0.57 -35.10
C MET A 1 15.86 0.10 -33.76
N PRO A 2 14.66 0.01 -33.18
CA PRO A 2 14.48 0.44 -31.80
C PRO A 2 14.87 -0.71 -30.86
N ASN A 3 15.75 -0.43 -29.90
CA ASN A 3 16.05 -1.33 -28.80
C ASN A 3 14.74 -1.66 -28.07
N SER A 4 14.32 -2.92 -28.15
CA SER A 4 13.30 -3.48 -27.30
C SER A 4 13.88 -3.67 -25.91
N ASP A 5 13.77 -2.65 -25.06
CA ASP A 5 13.73 -2.90 -23.62
C ASP A 5 12.42 -3.66 -23.39
N SER A 6 12.49 -4.99 -23.49
CA SER A 6 11.41 -5.88 -23.11
C SER A 6 11.22 -5.70 -21.60
N LEU A 7 10.39 -4.75 -21.21
CA LEU A 7 9.68 -4.80 -19.95
C LEU A 7 9.03 -6.18 -19.94
N ASN A 8 9.61 -7.11 -19.19
CA ASN A 8 9.05 -8.43 -18.91
C ASN A 8 7.61 -8.18 -18.49
N THR A 9 6.68 -8.39 -19.42
CA THR A 9 5.29 -8.05 -19.19
C THR A 9 4.74 -9.19 -18.36
N GLU A 10 4.80 -9.04 -17.04
CA GLU A 10 4.23 -10.01 -16.11
C GLU A 10 2.71 -10.02 -16.31
N PHE A 11 2.14 -11.20 -16.54
CA PHE A 11 0.70 -11.38 -16.67
C PHE A 11 0.08 -11.67 -15.30
N LEU A 12 -1.10 -11.12 -15.05
CA LEU A 12 -1.73 -11.16 -13.72
C LEU A 12 -2.07 -12.58 -13.24
N ASP A 13 -2.45 -13.46 -14.17
CA ASP A 13 -2.71 -14.88 -13.93
C ASP A 13 -1.43 -15.67 -13.61
N SER A 14 -0.29 -15.23 -14.16
CA SER A 14 1.02 -15.86 -13.93
C SER A 14 1.76 -15.37 -12.68
N LEU A 15 1.31 -14.29 -12.03
CA LEU A 15 1.97 -13.78 -10.82
C LEU A 15 1.95 -14.84 -9.70
N ASN A 16 3.08 -15.05 -9.04
CA ASN A 16 3.09 -15.76 -7.78
C ASN A 16 2.87 -14.73 -6.64
N PRO A 17 1.76 -14.80 -5.87
CA PRO A 17 1.46 -13.80 -4.84
C PRO A 17 2.54 -13.73 -3.75
N ASP A 18 3.28 -14.81 -3.53
CA ASP A 18 4.34 -14.85 -2.52
C ASP A 18 5.57 -13.99 -2.89
N ASP A 19 5.70 -13.61 -4.16
CA ASP A 19 6.80 -12.77 -4.65
C ASP A 19 6.50 -11.26 -4.49
N TYR A 20 5.28 -10.88 -4.12
CA TYR A 20 4.84 -9.49 -4.05
C TYR A 20 4.20 -9.14 -2.72
N ILE A 21 4.36 -7.89 -2.31
CA ILE A 21 3.57 -7.31 -1.22
C ILE A 21 2.74 -6.17 -1.80
N PHE A 22 1.43 -6.37 -1.82
CA PHE A 22 0.47 -5.33 -2.17
C PHE A 22 0.11 -4.54 -0.92
N GLY A 23 0.43 -3.24 -0.90
CA GLY A 23 0.04 -2.33 0.16
C GLY A 23 -1.07 -1.39 -0.31
N LEU A 24 -2.18 -1.31 0.43
CA LEU A 24 -3.20 -0.27 0.21
C LEU A 24 -3.02 0.82 1.25
N ILE A 25 -2.68 2.04 0.82
CA ILE A 25 -2.46 3.17 1.73
C ILE A 25 -3.68 4.09 1.71
N HIS A 26 -4.34 4.24 2.85
CA HIS A 26 -5.39 5.25 3.04
C HIS A 26 -4.76 6.57 3.47
N PHE A 27 -5.03 7.63 2.69
CA PHE A 27 -4.60 8.98 3.01
C PHE A 27 -5.72 9.72 3.77
N PRO A 28 -5.40 10.46 4.84
CA PRO A 28 -6.38 11.31 5.51
C PRO A 28 -6.88 12.40 4.55
N PRO A 29 -8.15 12.84 4.69
CA PRO A 29 -8.71 13.89 3.87
C PRO A 29 -7.92 15.20 4.04
N GLY A 30 -7.79 15.96 2.96
CA GLY A 30 -7.07 17.25 2.96
C GLY A 30 -5.56 17.15 2.75
N PHE A 31 -5.00 15.93 2.59
CA PHE A 31 -3.60 15.74 2.24
C PHE A 31 -3.42 15.52 0.73
N ASP A 32 -2.51 16.28 0.12
CA ASP A 32 -2.09 16.07 -1.27
C ASP A 32 -0.98 15.01 -1.33
N VAL A 33 -1.29 13.89 -1.99
CA VAL A 33 -0.39 12.74 -2.19
C VAL A 33 0.94 13.16 -2.84
N LYS A 34 0.91 14.14 -3.77
CA LYS A 34 2.11 14.59 -4.48
C LYS A 34 3.14 15.22 -3.55
N ASN A 35 2.67 15.83 -2.46
CA ASN A 35 3.53 16.46 -1.48
C ASN A 35 4.05 15.47 -0.43
N LEU A 36 3.43 14.29 -0.33
CA LEU A 36 3.85 13.24 0.60
C LEU A 36 4.83 12.25 -0.02
N LEU A 37 4.67 11.92 -1.31
CA LEU A 37 5.50 10.95 -2.02
C LEU A 37 6.75 11.63 -2.63
N THR A 38 7.72 11.94 -1.78
CA THR A 38 9.06 12.40 -2.17
C THR A 38 10.05 11.23 -2.27
N ALA A 39 11.25 11.46 -2.81
CA ALA A 39 12.31 10.45 -2.84
C ALA A 39 12.70 9.92 -1.44
N GLU A 40 12.62 10.78 -0.41
CA GLU A 40 12.86 10.37 0.98
C GLU A 40 11.74 9.43 1.48
N THR A 41 10.49 9.73 1.11
CA THR A 41 9.34 8.87 1.40
C THR A 41 9.46 7.52 0.70
N GLU A 42 9.92 7.47 -0.55
CA GLU A 42 10.15 6.21 -1.28
C GLU A 42 11.14 5.30 -0.54
N SER A 43 12.28 5.84 -0.12
CA SER A 43 13.28 5.10 0.67
C SER A 43 12.71 4.58 1.99
N MET A 44 11.85 5.37 2.63
CA MET A 44 11.14 4.98 3.85
C MET A 44 10.16 3.83 3.58
N LEU A 45 9.35 3.92 2.52
CA LEU A 45 8.39 2.89 2.12
C LEU A 45 9.10 1.57 1.78
N LEU A 46 10.20 1.61 1.03
CA LEU A 46 11.00 0.41 0.73
C LEU A 46 11.50 -0.28 2.00
N LYS A 47 11.98 0.48 2.99
CA LYS A 47 12.40 -0.07 4.29
C LYS A 47 11.21 -0.64 5.07
N PHE A 48 10.06 0.02 5.01
CA PHE A 48 8.83 -0.42 5.65
C PHE A 48 8.39 -1.78 5.08
N PHE A 49 8.23 -1.89 3.76
CA PHE A 49 7.80 -3.12 3.09
C PHE A 49 8.80 -4.27 3.25
N ARG A 50 10.11 -3.99 3.27
CA ARG A 50 11.11 -5.02 3.61
C ARG A 50 10.93 -5.57 5.02
N LYS A 51 10.57 -4.72 5.98
CA LYS A 51 10.30 -5.15 7.36
C LYS A 51 8.98 -5.92 7.44
N LEU A 52 7.97 -5.48 6.70
CA LEU A 52 6.70 -6.16 6.58
C LEU A 52 6.86 -7.57 6.00
N ASN A 53 7.68 -7.73 4.95
CA ASN A 53 7.98 -9.04 4.38
C ASN A 53 8.57 -10.01 5.41
N LYS A 54 9.50 -9.52 6.23
CA LYS A 54 10.17 -10.33 7.26
C LYS A 54 9.24 -10.67 8.42
N HIS A 55 8.26 -9.82 8.70
CA HIS A 55 7.37 -9.92 9.86
C HIS A 55 5.93 -9.57 9.47
N PRO A 56 5.26 -10.41 8.66
CA PRO A 56 3.98 -10.07 8.02
C PRO A 56 2.81 -9.91 8.99
N LEU A 57 2.94 -10.43 10.21
CA LEU A 57 1.89 -10.37 11.24
C LEU A 57 2.18 -9.32 12.33
N THR A 58 3.36 -8.71 12.31
CA THR A 58 3.79 -7.80 13.38
C THR A 58 3.33 -6.38 13.04
N PRO A 59 2.63 -5.69 13.96
CA PRO A 59 2.28 -4.29 13.76
C PRO A 59 3.53 -3.43 13.51
N LEU A 60 3.47 -2.55 12.51
CA LEU A 60 4.56 -1.66 12.13
C LEU A 60 4.08 -0.22 12.08
N ARG A 61 4.91 0.69 12.59
CA ARG A 61 4.70 2.13 12.49
C ARG A 61 5.95 2.81 11.97
N LYS A 62 5.78 3.80 11.10
CA LYS A 62 6.90 4.57 10.57
C LYS A 62 6.49 6.00 10.27
N ARG A 63 7.19 6.96 10.90
CA ARG A 63 7.00 8.38 10.66
C ARG A 63 7.54 8.80 9.29
N PHE A 64 6.80 9.66 8.61
CA PHE A 64 7.24 10.29 7.36
C PHE A 64 8.37 11.30 7.63
N PRO A 65 9.40 11.36 6.77
CA PRO A 65 10.62 12.15 7.00
C PRO A 65 10.38 13.67 6.98
N THR A 66 9.40 14.15 6.21
CA THR A 66 9.04 15.56 6.10
C THR A 66 7.55 15.64 5.77
N SER A 67 6.73 15.95 6.79
CA SER A 67 5.34 16.31 6.54
C SER A 67 5.32 17.81 6.19
N PRO A 68 4.80 18.22 5.01
CA PRO A 68 4.60 19.63 4.70
C PRO A 68 3.50 20.28 5.57
N SER A 69 2.76 19.48 6.35
CA SER A 69 1.80 19.96 7.34
C SER A 69 2.46 20.15 8.71
N SER A 70 1.88 21.03 9.54
CA SER A 70 2.26 21.22 10.95
C SER A 70 2.16 19.95 11.81
N HIS A 71 1.56 18.88 11.27
CA HIS A 71 1.35 17.62 11.96
C HIS A 71 2.29 16.54 11.44
N ALA A 72 2.84 15.75 12.34
CA ALA A 72 3.61 14.59 11.94
C ALA A 72 2.68 13.47 11.46
N LEU A 73 3.09 12.80 10.39
CA LEU A 73 2.34 11.69 9.80
C LEU A 73 3.07 10.38 10.07
N GLU A 74 2.30 9.33 10.35
CA GLU A 74 2.81 7.98 10.52
C GLU A 74 2.09 6.99 9.61
N LEU A 75 2.86 6.14 8.93
CA LEU A 75 2.36 4.96 8.25
C LEU A 75 2.22 3.82 9.25
N CYS A 76 1.02 3.29 9.38
CA CYS A 76 0.61 2.27 10.33
C CYS A 76 0.17 0.99 9.60
N PHE A 77 0.60 -0.15 10.11
CA PHE A 77 0.14 -1.49 9.80
C PHE A 77 -0.26 -2.17 11.10
N GLU A 78 -1.49 -2.70 11.20
CA GLU A 78 -2.02 -3.25 12.45
C GLU A 78 -1.81 -4.77 12.59
N GLY A 79 -1.04 -5.41 11.70
CA GLY A 79 -0.81 -6.85 11.76
C GLY A 79 -1.93 -7.65 11.09
N SER A 80 -2.31 -8.77 11.69
CA SER A 80 -3.27 -9.72 11.10
C SER A 80 -4.66 -9.13 10.79
N SER A 81 -5.09 -8.10 11.52
CA SER A 81 -6.37 -7.39 11.25
C SER A 81 -6.33 -6.55 9.96
N SER A 82 -5.13 -6.24 9.47
CA SER A 82 -4.92 -5.42 8.26
C SER A 82 -4.92 -6.24 6.97
N HIS A 83 -4.95 -7.58 7.06
CA HIS A 83 -5.07 -8.43 5.87
C HIS A 83 -6.45 -8.27 5.24
N THR A 84 -6.48 -8.00 3.93
CA THR A 84 -7.70 -8.01 3.12
C THR A 84 -7.40 -8.63 1.77
N ARG A 85 -8.45 -8.97 1.03
CA ARG A 85 -8.33 -9.42 -0.35
C ARG A 85 -8.99 -8.44 -1.29
N LEU A 86 -8.30 -8.03 -2.34
CA LEU A 86 -8.86 -7.11 -3.34
C LEU A 86 -8.81 -7.73 -4.74
N PRO A 87 -9.81 -7.44 -5.58
CA PRO A 87 -9.80 -7.84 -6.98
C PRO A 87 -8.87 -6.93 -7.79
N PHE A 88 -8.02 -7.53 -8.61
CA PHE A 88 -7.17 -6.86 -9.59
C PHE A 88 -7.57 -7.33 -10.99
N LEU A 89 -7.71 -6.38 -11.92
CA LEU A 89 -7.94 -6.64 -13.34
C LEU A 89 -6.62 -6.39 -14.09
N GLY A 90 -6.19 -7.36 -14.89
CA GLY A 90 -4.91 -7.30 -15.58
C GLY A 90 -4.87 -8.18 -16.82
N ARG A 91 -3.78 -8.08 -17.59
CA ARG A 91 -3.59 -8.91 -18.79
C ARG A 91 -3.39 -10.37 -18.41
N SER A 92 -3.98 -11.25 -19.20
CA SER A 92 -3.86 -12.70 -19.06
C SER A 92 -2.78 -13.25 -20.00
N SER A 93 -2.11 -14.32 -19.58
CA SER A 93 -1.04 -14.97 -20.35
C SER A 93 -1.55 -15.68 -21.62
N ASP A 94 -2.81 -16.09 -21.62
CA ASP A 94 -3.53 -16.66 -22.77
C ASP A 94 -4.15 -15.60 -23.71
N GLY A 95 -3.97 -14.31 -23.40
CA GLY A 95 -4.52 -13.19 -24.13
C GLY A 95 -5.79 -12.62 -23.48
N GLY A 96 -6.08 -11.34 -23.74
CA GLY A 96 -7.19 -10.64 -23.11
C GLY A 96 -6.89 -10.21 -21.66
N TYR A 97 -7.92 -10.25 -20.80
CA TYR A 97 -7.86 -9.78 -19.42
C TYR A 97 -8.43 -10.83 -18.46
N CYS A 98 -7.84 -10.92 -17.26
CA CYS A 98 -8.32 -11.76 -16.18
C CYS A 98 -8.55 -10.94 -14.90
N LEU A 99 -9.45 -11.43 -14.05
CA LEU A 99 -9.70 -10.88 -12.72
C LEU A 99 -9.11 -11.84 -11.70
N ARG A 100 -8.25 -11.33 -10.81
CA ARG A 100 -7.65 -12.13 -9.76
C ARG A 100 -7.79 -11.45 -8.40
N GLN A 101 -8.14 -12.23 -7.40
CA GLN A 101 -8.18 -11.76 -6.03
C GLN A 101 -6.82 -12.00 -5.37
N LEU A 102 -6.17 -10.93 -4.91
CA LEU A 102 -4.85 -10.98 -4.29
C LEU A 102 -4.92 -10.52 -2.83
N ASP A 103 -4.05 -11.07 -1.99
CA ASP A 103 -3.89 -10.64 -0.60
C ASP A 103 -3.20 -9.26 -0.57
N VAL A 104 -3.77 -8.35 0.23
CA VAL A 104 -3.35 -6.96 0.34
C VAL A 104 -3.21 -6.59 1.81
N GLN A 105 -2.11 -5.92 2.12
CA GLN A 105 -1.82 -5.36 3.42
C GLN A 105 -2.41 -3.97 3.51
N ARG A 106 -3.42 -3.77 4.36
CA ARG A 106 -4.02 -2.45 4.60
C ARG A 106 -3.07 -1.62 5.46
N LEU A 107 -2.70 -0.46 4.94
CA LEU A 107 -1.86 0.52 5.58
C LEU A 107 -2.63 1.82 5.77
N GLN A 108 -2.36 2.50 6.88
CA GLN A 108 -3.07 3.73 7.25
C GLN A 108 -2.08 4.84 7.50
N ILE A 109 -2.39 6.04 7.02
CA ILE A 109 -1.65 7.23 7.40
C ILE A 109 -2.43 7.94 8.50
N CYS A 110 -1.84 8.03 9.68
CA CYS A 110 -2.43 8.71 10.84
C CYS A 110 -1.61 9.95 11.18
N LEU A 111 -2.26 10.93 11.82
CA LEU A 111 -1.55 12.02 12.49
C LEU A 111 -0.90 11.46 13.76
N SER A 112 0.36 11.81 14.01
CA SER A 112 1.13 11.35 15.18
C SER A 112 0.50 11.77 16.50
N ASP A 113 -0.30 12.84 16.47
CA ASP A 113 -0.93 13.44 17.64
C ASP A 113 -2.28 12.79 17.99
N ASP A 114 -2.80 11.90 17.13
CA ASP A 114 -4.08 11.19 17.29
C ASP A 114 -3.98 9.91 18.13
N VAL A 115 -3.07 9.85 19.11
CA VAL A 115 -3.07 8.76 20.10
C VAL A 115 -4.28 8.86 21.06
N TYR A 116 -5.17 9.85 20.91
CA TYR A 116 -6.44 9.95 21.64
C TYR A 116 -7.56 10.58 20.78
N GLY A 117 -7.95 9.94 19.69
CA GLY A 117 -9.13 10.38 18.94
C GLY A 117 -9.72 9.25 18.11
N GLN A 118 -10.93 8.84 18.43
CA GLN A 118 -11.68 7.85 17.67
C GLN A 118 -11.66 8.18 16.17
N ILE A 119 -10.90 7.43 15.38
CA ILE A 119 -11.10 7.37 13.94
C ILE A 119 -12.45 6.66 13.74
N LYS A 120 -13.52 7.44 13.59
CA LYS A 120 -14.83 6.92 13.21
C LYS A 120 -14.75 6.49 11.74
N TYR A 121 -14.65 5.18 11.52
CA TYR A 121 -14.89 4.60 10.21
C TYR A 121 -16.37 4.78 9.87
N VAL A 122 -16.67 5.65 8.91
CA VAL A 122 -17.95 5.61 8.21
C VAL A 122 -17.84 4.49 7.17
N SER A 123 -18.26 3.30 7.57
CA SER A 123 -18.54 2.20 6.66
C SER A 123 -19.96 2.43 6.12
N GLU A 124 -20.10 3.15 5.02
CA GLU A 124 -21.32 3.06 4.22
C GLU A 124 -21.33 1.70 3.51
N VAL A 125 -22.11 0.78 4.07
CA VAL A 125 -22.52 -0.43 3.35
C VAL A 125 -23.58 0.02 2.36
N LEU A 126 -23.23 0.09 1.08
CA LEU A 126 -24.21 0.17 0.01
C LEU A 126 -24.90 -1.19 -0.08
N SER A 127 -26.10 -1.29 0.50
CA SER A 127 -27.06 -2.38 0.33
C SER A 127 -27.97 -2.12 -0.86
#